data_AF-A0A5B0GJK0-F1
#
_entry.id   AF-A0A5B0GJK0-F1
#
_cell.length_a   1.000
_cell.length_b   1.000
_cell.length_c   1.000
_cell.angle_alpha   90.00
_cell.angle_beta   90.00
_cell.angle_gamma   90.00
#
_symmetry.space_group_name_H-M   'P 1'
#
loop_
_entity.id
_entity.type
_entity.pdbx_description
1 polymer ?
#
loop_
_entity_poly.entity_id
_entity_poly.type
_entity_poly.pdbx_seq_one_letter_code
_entity_poly.pdbx_strand_id
1 'polypeptide(L)' 'MAASDSVNDVAGWVNDRLADASPDLLRAMIKQFAETLMAAEADAMCGAGYRERSAERVNSRNGYRARDWDTRAG' A
#
# COMPACT_ATOMS: atom_id res chain seq x y z
N MET A 1 15.33 0.43 -24.93
CA MET A 1 16.20 1.06 -23.92
C MET A 1 15.77 2.49 -23.53
N ALA A 2 14.56 2.96 -23.90
CA ALA A 2 14.08 4.32 -23.56
C ALA A 2 13.08 4.36 -22.38
N ALA A 3 12.49 3.22 -22.00
CA ALA A 3 11.52 3.14 -20.89
C ALA A 3 12.19 3.13 -19.50
N SER A 4 13.43 2.66 -19.41
CA SER A 4 14.22 2.64 -18.17
C SER A 4 14.65 4.04 -17.75
N ASP A 5 14.94 4.93 -18.71
CA ASP A 5 15.29 6.32 -18.43
C ASP A 5 14.07 7.11 -17.95
N SER A 6 12.88 6.89 -18.52
CA SER A 6 11.66 7.56 -18.06
C SER A 6 11.19 7.09 -16.68
N VAL A 7 11.38 5.81 -16.34
CA VAL A 7 11.08 5.30 -14.99
C VAL A 7 12.07 5.85 -13.96
N ASN A 8 13.36 5.94 -14.30
CA ASN A 8 14.36 6.54 -13.42
C ASN A 8 14.16 8.06 -13.24
N ASP A 9 13.71 8.77 -14.28
CA ASP A 9 13.38 10.19 -14.24
C ASP A 9 12.15 10.47 -13.35
N VAL A 10 11.11 9.64 -13.47
CA VAL A 10 9.94 9.68 -12.56
C VAL A 10 10.35 9.37 -11.13
N ALA A 11 11.22 8.38 -10.91
CA ALA A 11 11.70 8.03 -9.57
C ALA A 11 12.51 9.18 -8.94
N GLY A 12 13.36 9.85 -9.73
CA GLY A 12 14.11 11.04 -9.32
C GLY A 12 13.19 12.21 -8.97
N TRP A 13 12.24 12.53 -9.84
CA TRP A 13 11.25 13.58 -9.62
C TRP A 13 10.36 13.31 -8.40
N VAL A 14 9.92 12.07 -8.21
CA VAL A 14 9.17 11.65 -7.01
C VAL A 14 10.04 11.83 -5.78
N ASN A 15 11.31 11.41 -5.82
CA ASN A 15 12.22 11.56 -4.69
C ASN A 15 12.45 13.03 -4.31
N ASP A 16 12.65 13.91 -5.28
CA ASP A 16 12.80 15.36 -5.06
C ASP A 16 11.52 15.96 -4.46
N ARG A 17 10.35 15.55 -4.98
CA ARG A 17 9.07 16.03 -4.46
C ARG A 17 8.73 15.48 -3.09
N LEU A 18 9.20 14.27 -2.76
CA LEU A 18 9.10 13.68 -1.44
C LEU A 18 10.08 14.32 -0.44
N ALA A 19 11.25 14.77 -0.90
CA ALA A 19 12.18 15.54 -0.08
C ALA A 19 11.62 16.92 0.29
N ASP A 20 10.85 17.54 -0.61
CA ASP A 20 10.08 18.77 -0.34
C ASP A 20 8.80 18.53 0.48
N ALA A 21 8.31 17.30 0.53
CA ALA A 21 7.07 16.96 1.20
C ALA A 21 7.25 16.90 2.73
N SER A 22 6.17 17.18 3.46
CA SER A 22 6.20 17.02 4.91
C SER A 22 6.44 15.55 5.29
N PRO A 23 7.19 15.27 6.37
CA PRO A 23 7.36 13.90 6.90
C PRO A 23 6.04 13.16 7.13
N ASP A 24 4.97 13.90 7.40
CA ASP A 24 3.62 13.35 7.61
C ASP A 24 2.99 12.81 6.32
N LEU A 25 3.30 13.41 5.16
CA LEU A 25 2.84 12.88 3.87
C LEU A 25 3.46 11.51 3.60
N LEU A 26 4.77 11.37 3.82
CA LEU A 26 5.48 10.11 3.65
C LEU A 26 4.93 9.02 4.57
N ARG A 27 4.72 9.33 5.85
CA ARG A 27 4.06 8.42 6.80
C ARG A 27 2.66 8.01 6.32
N ALA A 28 1.85 8.96 5.85
CA ALA A 28 0.52 8.67 5.34
C ALA A 28 0.53 7.78 4.09
N MET A 29 1.47 8.02 3.16
CA MET A 29 1.61 7.22 1.94
C MET A 29 2.05 5.79 2.25
N ILE A 30 3.05 5.62 3.12
CA ILE A 30 3.52 4.29 3.54
C ILE A 30 2.39 3.53 4.23
N LYS A 31 1.66 4.19 5.14
CA LYS A 31 0.50 3.62 5.81
C LYS A 31 -0.54 3.14 4.79
N GLN A 32 -0.93 4.01 3.85
CA GLN A 32 -1.94 3.67 2.84
C GLN A 32 -1.49 2.50 1.96
N PHE A 33 -0.21 2.48 1.57
CA PHE A 33 0.34 1.41 0.75
C PHE A 33 0.35 0.08 1.50
N ALA A 34 0.77 0.07 2.77
CA ALA A 34 0.75 -1.10 3.62
C ALA A 34 -0.69 -1.62 3.82
N GLU A 35 -1.64 -0.74 4.13
CA GLU A 35 -3.05 -1.10 4.30
C GLU A 35 -3.65 -1.70 3.02
N THR A 36 -3.29 -1.16 1.85
CA THR A 36 -3.73 -1.66 0.53
C THR A 36 -3.18 -3.06 0.25
N LEU A 37 -1.88 -3.29 0.49
CA LEU A 37 -1.27 -4.60 0.27
C LEU A 37 -1.83 -5.66 1.22
N MET A 38 -1.92 -5.35 2.51
CA MET A 38 -2.55 -6.25 3.49
C MET A 38 -4.01 -6.53 3.14
N ALA A 39 -4.72 -5.55 2.55
CA ALA A 39 -6.09 -5.76 2.13
C ALA A 39 -6.22 -6.71 0.94
N ALA A 40 -5.34 -6.57 -0.06
CA ALA A 40 -5.29 -7.47 -1.20
C ALA A 40 -4.93 -8.90 -0.78
N GLU A 41 -3.99 -9.06 0.15
CA GLU A 41 -3.64 -10.37 0.71
C GLU A 41 -4.82 -11.00 1.46
N ALA A 42 -5.55 -10.21 2.26
CA ALA A 42 -6.74 -10.69 2.96
C ALA A 42 -7.85 -11.13 1.99
N ASP A 43 -8.04 -10.41 0.88
CA ASP A 43 -9.02 -10.79 -0.15
C ASP A 43 -8.61 -12.09 -0.86
N ALA A 44 -7.32 -12.25 -1.18
CA ALA A 44 -6.77 -13.48 -1.74
C ALA A 44 -6.95 -14.67 -0.79
N MET A 45 -6.68 -14.49 0.51
CA MET A 45 -6.89 -15.54 1.52
C MET A 45 -8.38 -15.87 1.75
N CYS A 46 -9.27 -14.89 1.60
CA CYS A 46 -10.71 -15.14 1.70
C CYS A 46 -11.29 -15.82 0.45
N GLY A 47 -10.59 -15.76 -0.68
CA GLY A 47 -11.07 -16.19 -2.00
C GLY A 47 -12.08 -15.22 -2.63
N ALA A 48 -12.24 -14.02 -2.06
CA ALA A 48 -13.22 -13.03 -2.51
C ALA A 48 -12.94 -11.66 -1.88
N GLY A 49 -13.21 -10.59 -2.62
CA GLY A 49 -13.02 -9.20 -2.18
C GLY A 49 -13.91 -8.81 -0.99
N TYR A 50 -13.65 -7.65 -0.40
CA TYR A 50 -14.47 -7.17 0.72
C TYR A 50 -15.94 -6.97 0.33
N ARG A 51 -16.85 -7.64 1.07
CA ARG A 51 -18.30 -7.66 0.84
C ARG A 51 -18.75 -8.20 -0.52
N GLU A 52 -17.84 -8.78 -1.29
CA GLU A 52 -18.15 -9.44 -2.55
C GLU A 52 -18.89 -10.76 -2.31
N ARG A 53 -19.92 -11.03 -3.11
CA ARG A 53 -20.55 -12.36 -3.13
C ARG A 53 -19.80 -13.23 -4.12
N SER A 54 -19.20 -14.31 -3.63
CA SER A 54 -18.50 -15.30 -4.45
C SER A 54 -18.70 -16.69 -3.83
N ALA A 55 -18.77 -17.72 -4.68
CA ALA A 55 -18.92 -19.11 -4.25
C ALA A 55 -17.60 -19.72 -3.74
N GLU A 56 -16.49 -19.11 -4.14
CA GLU A 56 -15.11 -19.45 -3.79
C GLU A 56 -14.72 -18.93 -2.39
N ARG A 57 -15.59 -18.13 -1.74
CA ARG A 57 -15.33 -17.58 -0.41
C ARG A 57 -15.23 -18.68 0.64
N VAL A 58 -14.05 -18.80 1.26
CA VAL A 58 -13.76 -19.77 2.34
C VAL A 58 -13.59 -19.11 3.71
N ASN A 59 -13.42 -17.79 3.76
CA ASN A 59 -13.23 -17.03 5.00
C ASN A 59 -13.83 -15.61 4.91
N SER A 60 -13.89 -14.92 6.05
CA SER A 60 -14.38 -13.54 6.17
C SER A 60 -13.46 -12.68 7.04
N ARG A 61 -13.42 -11.39 6.75
CA ARG A 61 -12.58 -10.42 7.47
C ARG A 61 -13.20 -10.09 8.83
N ASN A 62 -12.43 -10.28 9.90
CA ASN A 62 -12.85 -10.00 11.29
C ASN A 62 -12.36 -8.62 11.78
N GLY A 63 -12.64 -7.58 10.98
CA GLY A 63 -12.26 -6.19 11.27
C GLY A 63 -10.75 -5.93 11.28
N TYR A 64 -10.40 -4.69 11.60
CA TYR A 64 -9.01 -4.22 11.72
C TYR A 64 -8.59 -4.12 13.18
N ARG A 65 -7.27 -4.24 13.42
CA ARG A 65 -6.65 -4.01 14.72
C ARG A 65 -5.48 -3.06 14.53
N ALA A 66 -5.30 -2.13 15.47
CA ALA A 66 -4.15 -1.25 15.47
C ALA A 66 -2.87 -2.07 15.70
N ARG A 67 -1.82 -1.72 14.97
CA ARG A 67 -0.47 -2.25 15.15
C ARG A 67 0.49 -1.12 14.80
N ASP A 68 1.30 -0.71 15.76
CA ASP A 68 2.30 0.33 15.55
C ASP A 68 3.48 -0.24 14.78
N TRP A 69 3.92 0.51 13.76
CA TRP A 69 5.04 0.16 12.90
C TRP A 69 6.11 1.23 13.05
N ASP A 70 7.32 0.81 13.40
CA ASP A 70 8.49 1.69 13.38
C ASP A 70 9.07 1.69 11.96
N THR A 71 8.97 2.82 11.27
CA THR A 71 9.40 2.96 9.88
C THR A 71 10.50 4.01 9.76
N ARG A 72 11.24 4.02 8.64
CA ARG A 72 12.23 5.07 8.39
C ARG A 72 11.63 6.45 8.15
N ALA A 73 10.34 6.54 7.84
CA ALA A 73 9.64 7.81 7.82
C ALA A 73 9.34 8.32 9.26
N GLY A 74 9.68 7.51 10.28
CA GLY A 74 9.30 7.58 11.68
C GLY A 74 7.85 7.18 11.91
#